data_AF-A0AAP8GX94-F1
#
_entry.id   AF-A0AAP8GX94-F1
#
_cell.length_a   1.000
_cell.length_b   1.000
_cell.length_c   1.000
_cell.angle_alpha   90.00
_cell.angle_beta   90.00
_cell.angle_gamma   90.00
#
_symmetry.space_group_name_H-M   'P 1'
#
loop_
_entity.id
_entity.type
_entity.pdbx_description
1 polymer ?
#
loop_
_entity_poly.entity_id
_entity_poly.type
_entity_poly.pdbx_seq_one_letter_code
_entity_poly.pdbx_strand_id
1 'polypeptide(L)'
;MVDDPTHGYTNPRYGIPLVKQRYHGIILHPNPPAPYYGGRLLHNYLYGNYWAGRHWSPHLFIVYMYPAFVLKFFYSPWNKAMKKRKLQIGPTLSKHSIQHDLGTHHLATLDKLEKNYIHFTTSTTDLRLIPEYQVLFPDSSLPN
;
A
#
# COMPACT_ATOMS: atom_id res chain seq x y z
N MET A 1 -6.69 3.62 -5.95
CA MET A 1 -8.04 3.34 -6.48
C MET A 1 -8.99 4.36 -5.97
N VAL A 2 -9.40 5.30 -6.83
CA VAL A 2 -10.50 6.17 -6.49
C VAL A 2 -11.54 5.82 -7.52
N ASP A 3 -12.39 4.90 -7.11
CA ASP A 3 -13.67 4.79 -7.76
C ASP A 3 -14.42 6.11 -7.53
N ASP A 4 -15.28 6.48 -8.46
CA ASP A 4 -16.20 7.60 -8.31
C ASP A 4 -16.85 7.54 -6.91
N PRO A 5 -16.94 8.64 -6.14
CA PRO A 5 -17.61 8.66 -4.84
C PRO A 5 -19.06 8.12 -4.87
N THR A 6 -19.67 8.07 -6.05
CA THR A 6 -21.02 7.55 -6.33
C THR A 6 -21.01 6.16 -6.98
N HIS A 7 -19.84 5.53 -7.16
CA HIS A 7 -19.75 4.19 -7.72
C HIS A 7 -20.43 3.17 -6.80
N GLY A 8 -21.60 2.68 -7.22
CA GLY A 8 -22.31 1.62 -6.54
C GLY A 8 -21.54 0.32 -6.65
N TYR A 9 -20.81 -0.05 -5.60
CA TYR A 9 -20.18 -1.36 -5.50
C TYR A 9 -21.28 -2.43 -5.60
N THR A 10 -21.35 -3.12 -6.74
CA THR A 10 -22.07 -4.39 -6.82
C THR A 10 -21.29 -5.42 -6.00
N ASN A 11 -21.99 -6.41 -5.43
CA ASN A 11 -21.34 -7.46 -4.64
C ASN A 11 -20.15 -8.07 -5.41
N PRO A 12 -19.01 -8.33 -4.74
CA PRO A 12 -17.88 -8.98 -5.37
C PRO A 12 -18.34 -10.23 -6.11
N ARG A 13 -17.96 -10.35 -7.38
CA ARG A 13 -18.31 -11.53 -8.16
C ARG A 13 -17.27 -12.58 -7.81
N TYR A 14 -17.65 -13.56 -6.99
CA TYR A 14 -16.73 -14.60 -6.49
C TYR A 14 -16.03 -15.41 -7.60
N GLY A 15 -16.58 -15.44 -8.83
CA GLY A 15 -15.93 -16.04 -10.00
C GLY A 15 -14.87 -15.16 -10.67
N ILE A 16 -14.61 -13.95 -10.17
CA ILE A 16 -13.66 -12.99 -10.73
C ILE A 16 -12.63 -12.63 -9.65
N PRO A 17 -11.33 -12.72 -9.92
CA PRO A 17 -10.30 -12.28 -8.98
C PRO A 17 -10.55 -10.85 -8.49
N LEU A 18 -10.43 -10.60 -7.18
CA LEU A 18 -10.65 -9.27 -6.58
C LEU A 18 -9.82 -8.16 -7.25
N VAL A 19 -8.65 -8.52 -7.77
CA VAL A 19 -7.73 -7.65 -8.54
C VAL A 19 -8.32 -7.19 -9.89
N LYS A 20 -9.22 -7.97 -10.52
CA LYS A 20 -9.95 -7.58 -11.74
C LYS A 20 -11.16 -6.68 -11.43
N GLN A 21 -11.59 -6.63 -10.18
CA GLN A 21 -12.68 -5.76 -9.71
C GLN A 21 -12.15 -4.52 -8.97
N ARG A 22 -10.82 -4.35 -8.96
CA ARG A 22 -10.11 -3.24 -8.33
C ARG A 22 -8.78 -3.02 -9.08
N TYR A 23 -8.80 -2.17 -10.12
CA TYR A 23 -7.66 -1.89 -11.00
C TYR A 23 -6.94 -0.55 -10.84
N HIS A 24 -7.45 0.47 -10.13
CA HIS A 24 -6.70 1.74 -9.98
C HIS A 24 -5.76 1.76 -8.73
N GLY A 25 -4.54 2.20 -8.85
CA GLY A 25 -3.59 2.26 -7.73
C GLY A 25 -2.49 3.25 -8.01
N ILE A 26 -1.46 3.21 -7.17
CA ILE A 26 -0.23 3.94 -7.40
C ILE A 26 0.89 2.93 -7.24
N ILE A 27 1.76 2.84 -8.25
CA ILE A 27 3.05 2.20 -8.11
C ILE A 27 4.04 3.29 -7.72
N LEU A 28 4.47 3.27 -6.47
CA LEU A 28 5.52 4.15 -5.99
C LEU A 28 6.85 3.54 -6.37
N HIS A 29 7.41 3.94 -7.51
CA HIS A 29 8.77 3.59 -7.88
C HIS A 29 9.73 4.42 -7.01
N PRO A 30 10.72 3.81 -6.35
CA PRO A 30 11.79 4.59 -5.71
C PRO A 30 12.57 5.35 -6.80
N ASN A 31 13.08 6.51 -6.44
CA ASN A 31 14.03 7.22 -7.29
C ASN A 31 15.42 6.60 -7.09
N PRO A 32 15.99 5.83 -8.03
CA PRO A 32 17.28 5.18 -7.81
C PRO A 32 18.36 6.25 -7.61
N PRO A 33 19.33 6.05 -6.68
CA PRO A 33 19.61 4.84 -5.92
C PRO A 33 18.92 4.75 -4.54
N ALA A 34 17.85 5.52 -4.29
CA ALA A 34 17.24 5.59 -2.96
C ALA A 34 16.64 4.25 -2.50
N PRO A 35 16.79 3.88 -1.21
CA PRO A 35 16.10 2.73 -0.63
C PRO A 35 14.59 2.86 -0.79
N TYR A 36 13.92 1.75 -1.13
CA TYR A 36 12.46 1.76 -1.27
C TYR A 36 11.77 1.76 0.10
N TYR A 37 11.37 2.95 0.56
CA TYR A 37 10.56 3.12 1.75
C TYR A 37 9.11 2.75 1.45
N GLY A 38 8.66 1.59 1.96
CA GLY A 38 7.33 1.07 1.70
C GLY A 38 7.31 -0.25 0.93
N GLY A 39 8.48 -0.80 0.57
CA GLY A 39 8.59 -2.18 0.14
C GLY A 39 8.49 -3.17 1.28
N ARG A 40 8.31 -4.45 0.95
CA ARG A 40 8.68 -5.53 1.85
C ARG A 40 9.65 -6.41 1.07
N LEU A 41 10.91 -6.44 1.50
CA LEU A 41 11.79 -7.52 1.10
C LEU A 41 11.39 -8.73 1.94
N LEU A 42 10.79 -9.73 1.31
CA LEU A 42 10.49 -11.00 1.95
C LEU A 42 11.79 -11.79 2.00
N HIS A 43 12.52 -11.71 3.12
CA HIS A 43 13.65 -12.61 3.30
C HIS A 43 13.11 -14.02 3.52
N ASN A 44 13.76 -15.02 2.93
CA ASN A 44 13.48 -16.43 3.16
C ASN A 44 14.55 -17.00 4.11
N TYR A 45 14.56 -16.54 5.37
CA TYR A 45 15.43 -17.14 6.39
C TYR A 45 14.75 -18.35 6.99
N LEU A 46 15.35 -19.53 6.81
CA LEU A 46 14.86 -20.83 7.30
C LEU A 46 14.57 -20.83 8.82
N TYR A 47 15.26 -19.98 9.60
CA TYR A 47 15.23 -20.01 11.07
C TYR A 47 14.74 -18.72 11.74
N GLY A 48 14.00 -17.85 11.06
CA GLY A 48 13.39 -16.72 11.79
C GLY A 48 14.38 -15.64 12.28
N ASN A 49 15.65 -15.69 11.87
CA ASN A 49 16.74 -14.75 12.23
C ASN A 49 16.59 -13.37 11.57
N TYR A 50 15.42 -12.78 11.71
CA TYR A 50 15.14 -11.45 11.20
C TYR A 50 15.35 -10.42 12.31
N TRP A 51 16.00 -9.31 11.97
CA TRP A 51 16.16 -8.18 12.89
C TRP A 51 14.84 -7.51 13.24
N ALA A 52 14.75 -6.89 14.42
CA ALA A 52 13.63 -6.01 14.76
C ALA A 52 13.66 -4.76 13.87
N GLY A 53 12.52 -4.33 13.33
CA GLY A 53 12.45 -3.18 12.41
C GLY A 53 12.41 -3.51 10.91
N ARG A 54 11.83 -4.66 10.54
CA ARG A 54 11.75 -5.29 9.18
C ARG A 54 10.98 -4.50 8.10
N HIS A 55 11.28 -3.22 7.94
CA HIS A 55 10.83 -2.38 6.82
C HIS A 55 12.00 -1.81 6.02
N TRP A 56 13.24 -2.14 6.37
CA TRP A 56 14.45 -1.66 5.73
C TRP A 56 15.39 -2.83 5.41
N SER A 57 16.03 -2.77 4.24
CA SER A 57 17.05 -3.71 3.79
C SER A 57 18.11 -2.93 2.99
N PRO A 58 19.41 -3.26 3.11
CA PRO A 58 20.46 -2.68 2.27
C PRO A 58 20.41 -3.22 0.83
N HIS A 59 19.53 -4.18 0.54
CA HIS A 59 19.37 -4.70 -0.80
C HIS A 59 18.89 -3.61 -1.76
N LEU A 60 19.57 -3.50 -2.91
CA LEU A 60 19.15 -2.58 -3.96
C LEU A 60 17.70 -2.88 -4.37
N PHE A 61 16.97 -1.82 -4.69
CA PHE A 61 15.62 -1.96 -5.22
C PHE A 61 15.64 -2.78 -6.50
N ILE A 62 14.81 -3.81 -6.53
CA ILE A 62 14.60 -4.68 -7.68
C ILE A 62 13.10 -4.84 -7.88
N VAL A 63 12.67 -4.72 -9.14
CA VAL A 63 11.29 -5.01 -9.53
C VAL A 63 11.20 -6.51 -9.79
N TYR A 64 10.49 -7.23 -8.92
CA TYR A 64 10.15 -8.62 -9.18
C TYR A 64 8.92 -8.68 -10.10
N MET A 65 9.16 -8.93 -11.38
CA MET A 65 8.10 -9.03 -12.39
C MET A 65 7.23 -10.29 -12.24
N TYR A 66 7.69 -11.29 -11.48
CA TYR A 66 6.99 -12.56 -11.26
C TYR A 66 7.32 -13.18 -9.88
N PRO A 67 6.43 -14.01 -9.29
CA PRO A 67 5.05 -14.31 -9.70
C PRO A 67 3.98 -13.50 -8.94
N ALA A 68 4.36 -12.52 -8.10
CA ALA A 68 3.43 -11.92 -7.14
C ALA A 68 3.48 -10.38 -7.12
N PHE A 69 2.30 -9.76 -7.11
CA PHE A 69 2.12 -8.32 -6.86
C PHE A 69 1.56 -8.09 -5.45
N VAL A 70 2.12 -7.12 -4.72
CA VAL A 70 1.63 -6.77 -3.37
C VAL A 70 0.85 -5.45 -3.43
N LEU A 71 -0.47 -5.54 -3.31
CA LEU A 71 -1.34 -4.38 -3.17
C LEU A 71 -1.52 -4.00 -1.69
N LYS A 72 -1.25 -2.74 -1.36
CA LYS A 72 -1.41 -2.21 0.00
C LYS A 72 -2.58 -1.24 0.07
N PHE A 73 -3.63 -1.65 0.81
CA PHE A 73 -4.86 -0.87 0.98
C PHE A 73 -4.79 0.09 2.16
N PHE A 74 -3.80 0.99 2.16
CA PHE A 74 -3.51 1.85 3.32
C PHE A 74 -4.68 2.75 3.76
N TYR A 75 -5.53 3.17 2.83
CA TYR A 75 -6.68 4.05 3.08
C TYR A 75 -7.99 3.48 2.51
N SER A 76 -8.09 2.16 2.32
CA SER A 76 -9.31 1.55 1.77
C SER A 76 -9.85 0.44 2.67
N PRO A 77 -11.13 0.50 3.10
CA PRO A 77 -12.07 1.61 2.90
C PRO A 77 -11.71 2.84 3.75
N TRP A 78 -12.00 4.05 3.26
CA TRP A 78 -11.77 5.30 4.01
C TRP A 78 -12.99 5.72 4.85
N ASN A 79 -13.38 4.87 5.80
CA ASN A 79 -14.57 5.07 6.63
C ASN A 79 -14.23 5.42 8.10
N LYS A 80 -15.26 5.66 8.93
CA LYS A 80 -15.11 6.01 10.35
C LYS A 80 -14.30 4.97 11.14
N ALA A 81 -14.46 3.68 10.84
CA ALA A 81 -13.72 2.61 11.51
C ALA A 81 -12.24 2.64 11.17
N MET A 82 -11.89 2.81 9.89
CA MET A 82 -10.49 2.95 9.44
C MET A 82 -9.82 4.19 10.07
N LYS A 83 -10.52 5.34 10.08
CA LYS A 83 -10.03 6.59 10.70
C LYS A 83 -9.71 6.37 12.19
N LYS A 84 -10.65 5.76 12.93
CA LYS A 84 -10.44 5.39 14.35
C LYS A 84 -9.23 4.47 14.52
N ARG A 85 -9.10 3.43 13.69
CA ARG A 85 -7.99 2.46 13.78
C ARG A 85 -6.63 3.13 13.58
N LYS A 86 -6.50 4.04 12.61
CA LYS A 86 -5.24 4.78 12.38
C LYS A 86 -4.86 5.69 13.54
N LEU A 87 -5.85 6.33 14.17
CA LEU A 87 -5.64 7.25 15.30
C LEU A 87 -5.41 6.52 16.64
N GLN A 88 -5.69 5.21 16.70
CA GLN A 88 -5.68 4.44 17.95
C GLN A 88 -4.28 4.32 18.58
N ILE A 89 -3.21 4.18 17.77
CA ILE A 89 -1.89 3.81 18.28
C ILE A 89 -1.13 5.03 18.83
N GLY A 90 -1.27 6.20 18.19
CA GLY A 90 -0.54 7.41 18.56
C GLY A 90 -0.58 7.74 20.07
N PRO A 91 -1.77 7.77 20.70
CA PRO A 91 -1.90 8.04 22.14
C PRO A 91 -1.26 6.99 23.06
N THR A 92 -0.95 5.79 22.56
CA THR A 92 -0.37 4.69 23.35
C THR A 92 1.17 4.69 23.33
N LEU A 93 1.79 5.59 22.55
CA LEU A 93 3.25 5.68 22.46
C LEU A 93 3.84 6.28 23.74
N SER A 94 4.87 5.62 24.27
CA SER A 94 5.60 6.12 25.43
C SER A 94 6.46 7.33 25.08
N LYS A 95 6.75 8.20 26.05
CA LYS A 95 7.70 9.32 25.87
C LYS A 95 9.06 8.83 25.37
N HIS A 96 9.55 7.70 25.92
CA HIS A 96 10.79 7.07 25.48
C HIS A 96 10.75 6.69 24.00
N SER A 97 9.66 6.05 23.54
CA SER A 97 9.48 5.69 22.13
C SER A 97 9.51 6.92 21.24
N ILE A 98 8.79 7.98 21.61
CA ILE A 98 8.73 9.23 20.85
C ILE A 98 10.10 9.91 20.78
N GLN A 99 10.83 9.97 21.90
CA GLN A 99 12.18 10.57 21.97
C GLN A 99 13.22 9.84 21.10
N HIS A 100 13.01 8.56 20.81
CA HIS A 100 13.90 7.73 20.01
C HIS A 100 13.32 7.44 18.61
N ASP A 101 12.36 8.23 18.15
CA ASP A 101 11.70 8.10 16.84
C ASP A 101 11.03 6.74 16.56
N LEU A 102 10.71 6.00 17.63
CA LEU A 102 10.08 4.68 17.53
C LEU A 102 8.57 4.83 17.40
N GLY A 103 8.04 4.44 16.24
CA GLY A 103 6.59 4.42 15.99
C GLY A 103 5.97 5.80 15.75
N THR A 104 6.77 6.86 15.58
CA THR A 104 6.30 8.26 15.39
C THR A 104 5.37 8.44 14.19
N HIS A 105 5.40 7.54 13.20
CA HIS A 105 4.42 7.50 12.11
C HIS A 105 2.96 7.27 12.57
N HIS A 106 2.74 6.84 13.81
CA HIS A 106 1.43 6.75 14.44
C HIS A 106 0.96 8.05 15.12
N LEU A 107 1.83 9.07 15.28
CA LEU A 107 1.48 10.40 15.77
C LEU A 107 0.82 11.24 14.67
N ALA A 108 -0.23 10.71 14.06
CA ALA A 108 -0.97 11.37 12.99
C ALA A 108 -2.22 12.05 13.54
N THR A 109 -2.55 13.23 13.00
CA THR A 109 -3.84 13.89 13.23
C THR A 109 -4.86 13.46 12.17
N LEU A 110 -6.16 13.64 12.46
CA LEU A 110 -7.20 13.37 11.46
C LEU A 110 -6.97 14.22 10.19
N ASP A 111 -6.69 15.52 10.35
CA ASP A 111 -6.37 16.43 9.23
C ASP A 111 -5.22 15.90 8.36
N LYS A 112 -4.12 15.45 8.99
CA LYS A 112 -2.98 14.88 8.24
C LYS A 112 -3.36 13.59 7.52
N LEU A 113 -4.18 12.75 8.14
CA LEU A 113 -4.68 11.53 7.50
C LEU A 113 -5.61 11.82 6.32
N GLU A 114 -6.47 12.84 6.41
CA GLU A 114 -7.34 13.27 5.31
C GLU A 114 -6.53 13.84 4.15
N LYS A 115 -5.53 14.70 4.43
CA LYS A 115 -4.62 15.23 3.40
C LYS A 115 -3.87 14.11 2.68
N ASN A 116 -3.39 13.10 3.42
CA ASN A 116 -2.74 11.93 2.83
C ASN A 116 -3.72 11.10 1.99
N TYR A 117 -4.94 10.88 2.48
CA TYR A 117 -5.98 10.21 1.71
C TYR A 117 -6.19 10.93 0.38
N ILE A 118 -6.48 12.23 0.42
CA ILE A 118 -6.66 13.07 -0.77
C ILE A 118 -5.47 12.92 -1.72
N HIS A 119 -4.25 13.10 -1.23
CA HIS A 119 -3.02 12.94 -2.03
C HIS A 119 -2.93 11.57 -2.74
N PHE A 120 -3.11 10.46 -2.03
CA PHE A 120 -3.05 9.13 -2.65
C PHE A 120 -4.25 8.83 -3.56
N THR A 121 -5.40 9.43 -3.28
CA THR A 121 -6.54 9.31 -4.17
C THR A 121 -6.29 10.06 -5.47
N THR A 122 -5.87 11.32 -5.43
CA THR A 122 -5.65 12.13 -6.65
C THR A 122 -4.50 11.62 -7.51
N SER A 123 -3.50 10.96 -6.92
CA SER A 123 -2.38 10.38 -7.68
C SER A 123 -2.65 8.95 -8.21
N THR A 124 -3.82 8.36 -7.91
CA THR A 124 -4.18 7.03 -8.39
C THR A 124 -4.40 7.01 -9.91
N THR A 125 -3.87 5.99 -10.58
CA THR A 125 -4.08 5.70 -12.01
C THR A 125 -4.59 4.28 -12.21
N ASP A 126 -5.11 3.96 -13.41
CA ASP A 126 -5.44 2.58 -13.77
C ASP A 126 -4.17 1.72 -13.90
N LEU A 127 -4.01 0.73 -13.01
CA LEU A 127 -2.85 -0.16 -12.98
C LEU A 127 -2.76 -1.03 -14.23
N ARG A 128 -3.87 -1.28 -14.96
CA ARG A 128 -3.84 -2.06 -16.21
C ARG A 128 -3.05 -1.38 -17.31
N LEU A 129 -2.79 -0.09 -17.18
CA LEU A 129 -1.94 0.67 -18.10
C LEU A 129 -0.45 0.53 -17.77
N ILE A 130 -0.09 -0.16 -16.68
CA ILE A 130 1.28 -0.27 -16.20
C ILE A 130 1.87 -1.63 -16.62
N PRO A 131 3.05 -1.67 -17.30
CA PRO A 131 3.63 -2.92 -17.80
C PRO A 131 3.81 -4.01 -16.75
N GLU A 132 4.25 -3.66 -15.54
CA GLU A 132 4.45 -4.59 -14.43
C GLU A 132 3.17 -5.32 -14.03
N TYR A 133 2.02 -4.65 -14.17
CA TYR A 133 0.72 -5.21 -13.84
C TYR A 133 0.19 -6.11 -14.97
N GLN A 134 0.40 -5.71 -16.23
CA GLN A 134 -0.01 -6.48 -17.41
C GLN A 134 0.66 -7.85 -17.48
N VAL A 135 1.93 -7.94 -17.05
CA VAL A 135 2.73 -9.16 -16.98
C VAL A 135 2.08 -10.26 -16.12
N LEU A 136 1.34 -9.87 -15.06
CA LEU A 136 0.65 -10.80 -14.17
C LEU A 136 -0.81 -11.05 -14.57
N PHE A 137 -1.41 -10.13 -15.32
CA PHE A 137 -2.80 -10.20 -15.76
C PHE A 137 -2.92 -9.90 -17.26
N PRO A 138 -2.38 -10.75 -18.14
CA PRO A 138 -2.36 -10.51 -19.58
C PRO A 138 -3.77 -10.38 -20.19
N ASP A 139 -4.75 -11.09 -19.64
CA ASP A 139 -6.16 -11.04 -20.07
C ASP A 139 -6.95 -9.82 -19.52
N SER A 140 -6.28 -8.90 -18.81
CA SER A 140 -6.93 -7.69 -18.27
C SER A 140 -6.77 -6.46 -19.15
N SER A 141 -6.13 -6.60 -20.31
CA SER A 141 -6.19 -5.61 -21.38
C SER A 141 -7.65 -5.34 -21.71
N LEU A 142 -7.98 -4.05 -21.83
CA LEU A 142 -9.34 -3.59 -22.11
C LEU A 142 -9.87 -4.31 -23.37
N PRO A 143 -11.12 -4.80 -23.38
CA PRO A 143 -11.76 -5.07 -24.67
C PRO A 143 -11.79 -3.76 -25.44
N ASN A 144 -11.27 -3.78 -26.68
CA ASN A 144 -11.34 -2.69 -27.63
C ASN A 144 -12.78 -2.22 -27.84
#